data_AF-A0A2N5KS70-F1
#
_entry.id   AF-A0A2N5KS70-F1
#
_cell.length_a   1.000
_cell.length_b   1.000
_cell.length_c   1.000
_cell.angle_alpha   90.00
_cell.angle_beta   90.00
_cell.angle_gamma   90.00
#
_symmetry.space_group_name_H-M   'P 1'
#
loop_
_entity.id
_entity.type
_entity.pdbx_description
1 polymer ?
#
loop_
_entity_poly.entity_id
_entity_poly.type
_entity_poly.pdbx_seq_one_letter_code
_entity_poly.pdbx_strand_id
1 'polypeptide(L)'
;MSERKGFFSRLFGGGDNDEGNTRIYSAEELGADDRRDEPPPREIEQHPYGFTVERAAEIIDDLPSDVSPESAVRIVRGTLTAAGIKVEDLERSTRARETKLRSEIGLARGRQEELKERADEVIRSLEEEIRKAEQARDNGVAEEDNRIERANTGLADIKRVRRFFDFPVGDDVEETTEVKPIRPVNDDTQVFEPFRDDVDQTQVLRRPGSLSDSDDAGQR
;
A
#
# COMPACT_ATOMS: atom_id res chain seq x y z
N MET A 1 39.30 -3.02 -25.77
CA MET A 1 38.71 -2.15 -24.71
C MET A 1 37.25 -1.95 -25.08
N SER A 2 36.36 -2.77 -24.51
CA SER A 2 34.93 -2.69 -24.75
C SER A 2 34.24 -2.19 -23.50
N GLU A 3 33.53 -1.08 -23.67
CA GLU A 3 32.45 -0.64 -22.81
C GLU A 3 31.39 -1.75 -22.71
N ARG A 4 30.98 -2.09 -21.49
CA ARG A 4 29.65 -2.63 -21.22
C ARG A 4 29.04 -1.80 -20.12
N LYS A 5 28.19 -0.87 -20.54
CA LYS A 5 27.17 -0.21 -19.71
C LYS A 5 26.40 -1.27 -18.95
N GLY A 6 26.55 -1.26 -17.62
CA GLY A 6 25.76 -2.06 -16.71
C GLY A 6 24.31 -1.56 -16.65
N PHE A 7 23.38 -2.50 -16.71
CA PHE A 7 21.94 -2.30 -16.83
C PHE A 7 21.23 -1.91 -15.51
N PHE A 8 21.94 -1.48 -14.46
CA PHE A 8 21.33 -1.20 -13.15
C PHE A 8 21.50 0.25 -12.63
N SER A 9 22.07 1.17 -13.40
CA SER A 9 22.28 2.57 -12.95
C SER A 9 21.11 3.53 -13.19
N ARG A 10 19.85 3.07 -13.15
CA ARG A 10 18.72 3.97 -13.47
C ARG A 10 17.53 4.00 -12.53
N LEU A 11 17.59 3.39 -11.36
CA LEU A 11 16.46 3.52 -10.41
C LEU A 11 16.76 4.16 -9.06
N PHE A 12 17.99 4.14 -8.54
CA PHE A 12 18.25 4.75 -7.22
C PHE A 12 19.67 5.30 -7.15
N GLY A 13 19.84 6.59 -7.45
CA GLY A 13 21.13 7.24 -7.37
C GLY A 13 21.01 8.75 -7.58
N GLY A 14 20.86 9.47 -6.48
CA GLY A 14 20.85 10.93 -6.45
C GLY A 14 20.54 11.45 -5.06
N GLY A 15 21.34 11.03 -4.06
CA GLY A 15 21.42 11.74 -2.79
C GLY A 15 22.42 12.88 -2.94
N ASP A 16 22.01 14.08 -2.55
CA ASP A 16 22.92 15.07 -1.96
C ASP A 16 22.20 15.69 -0.77
N ASN A 17 22.98 15.80 0.30
CA ASN A 17 22.61 16.33 1.61
C ASN A 17 22.00 17.72 1.51
N ASP A 18 20.87 17.94 2.19
CA ASP A 18 20.73 19.17 2.99
C ASP A 18 19.83 18.93 4.20
N GLU A 19 20.26 19.51 5.30
CA GLU A 19 19.72 19.35 6.64
C GLU A 19 18.35 20.04 6.77
N GLY A 20 17.42 19.42 7.51
CA GLY A 20 16.30 20.12 8.13
C GLY A 20 15.28 20.77 7.19
N ASN A 21 14.51 19.97 6.43
CA ASN A 21 13.25 20.46 5.89
C ASN A 21 12.16 19.40 6.04
N THR A 22 11.25 19.64 6.99
CA THR A 22 9.94 18.99 7.09
C THR A 22 9.24 19.17 5.75
N ARG A 23 9.24 18.12 4.91
CA ARG A 23 8.51 18.12 3.64
C ARG A 23 7.02 18.09 3.95
N ILE A 24 6.41 19.27 3.92
CA ILE A 24 4.97 19.42 3.80
C ILE A 24 4.64 18.97 2.37
N TYR A 25 3.95 17.84 2.25
CA TYR A 25 3.44 17.37 0.97
C TYR A 25 2.31 18.30 0.52
N SER A 26 2.59 19.18 -0.45
CA SER A 26 1.58 20.01 -1.11
C SER A 26 0.71 19.15 -2.03
N ALA A 27 -0.59 19.47 -2.08
CA ALA A 27 -1.62 18.72 -2.81
C ALA A 27 -1.49 18.76 -4.35
N GLU A 28 -0.44 19.35 -4.91
CA GLU A 28 -0.20 19.45 -6.35
C GLU A 28 0.37 18.17 -7.01
N GLU A 29 0.79 17.13 -6.27
CA GLU A 29 1.41 15.93 -6.87
C GLU A 29 0.39 14.87 -7.39
N LEU A 30 -0.92 15.10 -7.23
CA LEU A 30 -1.95 14.18 -7.75
C LEU A 30 -2.64 14.76 -8.99
N GLY A 31 -1.98 14.57 -10.14
CA GLY A 31 -2.66 14.46 -11.44
C GLY A 31 -3.20 15.77 -12.03
N ALA A 32 -2.29 16.65 -12.47
CA ALA A 32 -2.62 17.75 -13.37
C ALA A 32 -2.07 17.46 -14.77
N ASP A 33 -2.60 16.47 -15.49
CA ASP A 33 -2.26 16.31 -16.92
C ASP A 33 -3.37 15.74 -17.80
N ASP A 34 -4.65 16.05 -17.52
CA ASP A 34 -5.71 15.71 -18.49
C ASP A 34 -6.94 16.63 -18.51
N ARG A 35 -6.74 17.96 -18.53
CA ARG A 35 -7.81 18.92 -18.88
C ARG A 35 -7.25 20.12 -19.64
N ARG A 36 -6.96 19.95 -20.94
CA ARG A 36 -6.59 21.05 -21.84
C ARG A 36 -7.73 21.58 -22.72
N ASP A 37 -8.95 21.02 -22.62
CA ASP A 37 -10.06 21.42 -23.51
C ASP A 37 -11.39 21.73 -22.78
N GLU A 38 -11.35 22.07 -21.49
CA GLU A 38 -12.53 22.65 -20.84
C GLU A 38 -12.36 24.17 -20.81
N PRO A 39 -13.20 24.95 -21.54
CA PRO A 39 -13.16 26.40 -21.43
C PRO A 39 -13.40 26.76 -19.97
N PRO A 40 -12.63 27.68 -19.38
CA PRO A 40 -12.81 28.04 -17.98
C PRO A 40 -14.28 28.40 -17.77
N PRO A 41 -14.94 27.87 -16.72
CA PRO A 41 -16.29 28.31 -16.40
C PRO A 41 -16.21 29.82 -16.30
N ARG A 42 -16.99 30.53 -17.13
CA ARG A 42 -17.01 31.99 -17.16
C ARG A 42 -17.04 32.44 -15.71
N GLU A 43 -15.94 33.00 -15.24
CA GLU A 43 -15.87 33.61 -13.93
C GLU A 43 -16.96 34.66 -13.99
N ILE A 44 -18.10 34.36 -13.36
CA ILE A 44 -19.09 35.38 -13.04
C ILE A 44 -18.24 36.37 -12.25
N GLU A 45 -17.95 37.52 -12.87
CA GLU A 45 -17.05 38.54 -12.35
C GLU A 45 -17.27 38.59 -10.84
N GLN A 46 -16.31 38.03 -10.09
CA GLN A 46 -16.35 38.12 -8.65
C GLN A 46 -16.04 39.59 -8.40
N HIS A 47 -17.09 40.40 -8.33
CA HIS A 47 -16.95 41.76 -7.85
C HIS A 47 -16.13 41.66 -6.57
N PRO A 48 -15.01 42.40 -6.45
CA PRO A 48 -14.09 42.25 -5.32
C PRO A 48 -14.72 42.59 -3.95
N TYR A 49 -16.01 42.97 -3.95
CA TYR A 49 -16.87 43.23 -2.79
C TYR A 49 -18.29 42.66 -2.98
N GLY A 50 -18.43 41.53 -3.69
CA GLY A 50 -19.70 40.82 -3.86
C GLY A 50 -20.01 39.97 -2.64
N PHE A 51 -21.03 40.34 -1.88
CA PHE A 51 -21.54 39.58 -0.75
C PHE A 51 -21.86 38.13 -1.15
N THR A 52 -21.28 37.17 -0.42
CA THR A 52 -21.36 35.74 -0.73
C THR A 52 -22.60 35.09 -0.14
N VAL A 53 -22.95 33.89 -0.64
CA VAL A 53 -24.03 33.06 -0.07
C VAL A 53 -23.74 32.73 1.39
N GLU A 54 -22.47 32.50 1.71
CA GLU A 54 -21.98 32.25 3.06
C GLU A 54 -22.24 33.44 3.96
N ARG A 55 -21.98 34.67 3.49
CA ARG A 55 -22.30 35.88 4.25
C ARG A 55 -23.81 36.07 4.43
N ALA A 56 -24.63 35.63 3.47
CA ALA A 56 -26.09 35.62 3.61
C ALA A 56 -26.54 34.66 4.73
N ALA A 57 -25.93 33.48 4.77
CA ALA A 57 -26.18 32.49 5.81
C ALA A 57 -25.77 33.01 7.19
N GLU A 58 -24.62 33.66 7.31
CA GLU A 58 -24.17 34.30 8.57
C GLU A 58 -25.20 35.31 9.09
N ILE A 59 -25.73 36.19 8.23
CA ILE A 59 -26.77 37.15 8.66
C ILE A 59 -28.04 36.43 9.14
N ILE A 60 -28.41 35.32 8.49
CA ILE A 60 -29.57 34.52 8.89
C ILE A 60 -29.32 33.87 10.26
N ASP A 61 -28.12 33.33 10.49
CA ASP A 61 -27.73 32.69 11.75
C ASP A 61 -27.65 33.70 12.92
N ASP A 62 -27.34 34.97 12.63
CA ASP A 62 -27.29 36.06 13.62
C ASP A 62 -28.69 36.61 14.00
N LEU A 63 -29.77 36.15 13.37
CA LEU A 63 -31.13 36.63 13.70
C LEU A 63 -31.63 36.05 15.03
N PRO A 64 -32.34 36.85 15.86
CA PRO A 64 -32.97 36.33 17.06
C PRO A 64 -34.02 35.27 16.70
N SER A 65 -34.00 34.13 17.39
CA SER A 65 -34.94 33.02 17.17
C SER A 65 -36.41 33.36 17.41
N ASP A 66 -36.66 34.46 18.14
CA ASP A 66 -38.01 34.94 18.46
C ASP A 66 -38.65 35.76 17.32
N VAL A 67 -37.89 36.05 16.27
CA VAL A 67 -38.36 36.80 15.11
C VAL A 67 -39.19 35.87 14.20
N SER A 68 -40.37 36.32 13.78
CA SER A 68 -41.18 35.55 12.83
C SER A 68 -40.44 35.38 11.48
N PRO A 69 -40.62 34.25 10.76
CA PRO A 69 -39.94 34.02 9.49
C PRO A 69 -40.12 35.15 8.47
N GLU A 70 -41.32 35.74 8.42
CA GLU A 70 -41.60 36.88 7.54
C GLU A 70 -40.80 38.14 7.91
N SER A 71 -40.58 38.37 9.20
CA SER A 71 -39.79 39.50 9.70
C SER A 71 -38.30 39.26 9.47
N ALA A 72 -37.83 38.02 9.67
CA ALA A 72 -36.47 37.58 9.35
C ALA A 72 -36.14 37.85 7.88
N VAL A 73 -37.02 37.44 6.97
CA VAL A 73 -36.85 37.68 5.52
C VAL A 73 -36.80 39.19 5.20
N ARG A 74 -37.66 40.01 5.84
CA ARG A 74 -37.62 41.47 5.63
C ARG A 74 -36.31 42.08 6.13
N ILE A 75 -35.81 41.65 7.28
CA ILE A 75 -34.55 42.11 7.85
C ILE A 75 -33.40 41.75 6.91
N VAL A 76 -33.28 40.48 6.52
CA VAL A 76 -32.22 40.00 5.61
C VAL A 76 -32.29 40.69 4.25
N ARG A 77 -33.49 40.86 3.67
CA ARG A 77 -33.65 41.58 2.41
C ARG A 77 -33.25 43.05 2.54
N GLY A 78 -33.59 43.68 3.67
CA GLY A 78 -33.20 45.04 3.98
C GLY A 78 -31.68 45.20 4.09
N THR A 79 -31.00 44.28 4.80
CA THR A 79 -29.54 44.29 4.94
C THR A 79 -28.84 44.04 3.61
N LEU A 80 -29.34 43.10 2.80
CA LEU A 80 -28.82 42.84 1.46
C LEU A 80 -28.95 44.07 0.56
N THR A 81 -30.13 44.71 0.56
CA THR A 81 -30.39 45.92 -0.23
C THR A 81 -29.49 47.08 0.22
N ALA A 82 -29.30 47.25 1.53
CA ALA A 82 -28.41 48.28 2.08
C ALA A 82 -26.93 48.05 1.72
N ALA A 83 -26.52 46.79 1.56
CA ALA A 83 -25.19 46.41 1.08
C ALA A 83 -25.09 46.43 -0.47
N GLY A 84 -26.13 46.88 -1.18
CA GLY A 84 -26.12 47.03 -2.63
C GLY A 84 -26.32 45.73 -3.42
N ILE A 85 -26.81 44.68 -2.77
CA ILE A 85 -26.96 43.34 -3.36
C ILE A 85 -28.39 43.13 -3.80
N LYS A 86 -28.56 42.71 -5.05
CA LYS A 86 -29.86 42.31 -5.59
C LYS A 86 -30.15 40.87 -5.21
N VAL A 87 -31.41 40.59 -4.85
CA VAL A 87 -31.84 39.25 -4.45
C VAL A 87 -31.68 38.27 -5.62
N GLU A 88 -31.88 38.74 -6.84
CA GLU A 88 -31.73 37.97 -8.08
C GLU A 88 -30.26 37.53 -8.32
N ASP A 89 -29.30 38.38 -7.95
CA ASP A 89 -27.87 38.08 -8.05
C ASP A 89 -27.47 37.05 -6.97
N LEU A 90 -28.03 37.19 -5.75
CA LEU A 90 -27.86 36.19 -4.69
C LEU A 90 -28.45 34.83 -5.11
N GLU A 91 -29.65 34.80 -5.70
CA GLU A 91 -30.28 33.56 -6.21
C GLU A 91 -29.43 32.90 -7.30
N ARG A 92 -28.84 33.69 -8.21
CA ARG A 92 -27.92 33.15 -9.22
C ARG A 92 -26.67 32.56 -8.56
N SER A 93 -26.11 33.26 -7.57
CA SER A 93 -24.92 32.82 -6.83
C SER A 93 -25.20 31.55 -6.01
N THR A 94 -26.36 31.45 -5.35
CA THR A 94 -26.75 30.24 -4.59
C THR A 94 -26.85 29.03 -5.50
N ARG A 95 -27.53 29.16 -6.65
CA ARG A 95 -27.63 28.07 -7.64
C ARG A 95 -26.27 27.65 -8.18
N ALA A 96 -25.42 28.61 -8.56
CA ALA A 96 -24.08 28.31 -9.08
C ALA A 96 -23.22 27.59 -8.02
N ARG A 97 -23.28 28.07 -6.77
CA ARG A 97 -22.57 27.47 -5.63
C ARG A 97 -23.07 26.06 -5.32
N GLU A 98 -24.38 25.85 -5.34
CA GLU A 98 -25.00 24.54 -5.14
C GLU A 98 -24.57 23.53 -6.20
N THR A 99 -24.60 23.92 -7.49
CA THR A 99 -24.13 23.06 -8.58
C THR A 99 -22.65 22.71 -8.43
N LYS A 100 -21.81 23.70 -8.10
CA LYS A 100 -20.38 23.49 -7.87
C LYS A 100 -20.14 22.50 -6.74
N LEU A 101 -20.75 22.73 -5.57
CA LEU A 101 -20.61 21.85 -4.41
C LEU A 101 -21.14 20.44 -4.68
N ARG A 102 -22.27 20.30 -5.39
CA ARG A 102 -22.78 18.98 -5.80
C ARG A 102 -21.78 18.24 -6.69
N SER A 103 -21.13 18.94 -7.62
CA SER A 103 -20.10 18.35 -8.47
C SER A 103 -18.87 17.92 -7.67
N GLU A 104 -18.38 18.77 -6.77
CA GLU A 104 -17.25 18.46 -5.88
C GLU A 104 -17.54 17.26 -4.97
N ILE A 105 -18.74 17.20 -4.38
CA ILE A 105 -19.19 16.05 -3.58
C ILE A 105 -19.23 14.79 -4.44
N GLY A 106 -19.74 14.88 -5.68
CA GLY A 106 -19.76 13.75 -6.62
C GLY A 106 -18.36 13.24 -6.93
N LEU A 107 -17.42 14.12 -7.22
CA LEU A 107 -16.01 13.78 -7.48
C LEU A 107 -15.34 13.16 -6.25
N ALA A 108 -15.56 13.73 -5.06
CA ALA A 108 -14.99 13.21 -3.82
C ALA A 108 -15.51 11.81 -3.51
N ARG A 109 -16.82 11.57 -3.69
CA ARG A 109 -17.43 10.23 -3.54
C ARG A 109 -16.88 9.23 -4.55
N GLY A 110 -16.71 9.65 -5.81
CA GLY A 110 -16.11 8.80 -6.84
C GLY A 110 -14.69 8.37 -6.48
N ARG A 111 -13.85 9.31 -6.03
CA ARG A 111 -12.48 9.00 -5.55
C ARG A 111 -12.48 8.08 -4.33
N GLN A 112 -13.42 8.28 -3.41
CA GLN A 112 -13.55 7.43 -2.23
C GLN A 112 -13.88 5.98 -2.62
N GLU A 113 -14.80 5.77 -3.56
CA GLU A 113 -15.16 4.42 -4.02
C GLU A 113 -14.00 3.79 -4.80
N GLU A 114 -13.33 4.53 -5.70
CA GLU A 114 -12.16 4.03 -6.44
C GLU A 114 -11.03 3.57 -5.50
N LEU A 115 -10.74 4.35 -4.45
CA LEU A 115 -9.74 3.97 -3.45
C LEU A 115 -10.14 2.72 -2.68
N LYS A 116 -11.42 2.61 -2.34
CA LYS A 116 -11.97 1.44 -1.64
C LYS A 116 -11.89 0.18 -2.51
N GLU A 117 -12.34 0.27 -3.76
CA GLU A 117 -12.27 -0.85 -4.73
C GLU A 117 -10.82 -1.32 -4.94
N ARG A 118 -9.87 -0.39 -5.06
CA ARG A 118 -8.43 -0.72 -5.15
C ARG A 118 -7.91 -1.40 -3.90
N ALA A 119 -8.29 -0.93 -2.72
CA ALA A 119 -7.89 -1.56 -1.46
C ALA A 119 -8.46 -2.98 -1.34
N ASP A 120 -9.74 -3.16 -1.68
CA ASP A 120 -10.41 -4.46 -1.64
C ASP A 120 -9.78 -5.46 -2.63
N GLU A 121 -9.36 -5.00 -3.82
CA GLU A 121 -8.61 -5.82 -4.78
C GLU A 121 -7.27 -6.31 -4.21
N VAL A 122 -6.51 -5.41 -3.58
CA VAL A 122 -5.22 -5.75 -2.97
C VAL A 122 -5.40 -6.72 -1.81
N ILE A 123 -6.38 -6.48 -0.94
CA ILE A 123 -6.70 -7.37 0.18
C ILE A 123 -7.02 -8.78 -0.35
N ARG A 124 -7.91 -8.88 -1.35
CA ARG A 124 -8.28 -10.17 -1.94
C ARG A 124 -7.09 -10.89 -2.57
N SER A 125 -6.20 -10.16 -3.24
CA SER A 125 -4.97 -10.74 -3.80
C SER A 125 -4.06 -11.31 -2.72
N LEU A 126 -3.86 -10.57 -1.62
CA LEU A 126 -3.03 -11.01 -0.50
C LEU A 126 -3.65 -12.20 0.24
N GLU A 127 -4.96 -12.20 0.46
CA GLU A 127 -5.68 -13.35 1.05
C GLU A 127 -5.48 -14.62 0.22
N GLU A 128 -5.55 -14.50 -1.10
CA GLU A 128 -5.33 -15.61 -2.02
C GLU A 128 -3.86 -16.11 -2.01
N GLU A 129 -2.89 -15.20 -1.88
CA GLU A 129 -1.47 -15.56 -1.71
C GLU A 129 -1.21 -16.27 -0.38
N ILE A 130 -1.79 -15.78 0.72
CA ILE A 130 -1.71 -16.42 2.04
C ILE A 130 -2.28 -17.83 1.96
N ARG A 131 -3.48 -17.98 1.38
CA ARG A 131 -4.14 -19.28 1.22
C ARG A 131 -3.27 -20.26 0.43
N LYS A 132 -2.60 -19.81 -0.64
CA LYS A 132 -1.67 -20.63 -1.43
C LYS A 132 -0.43 -21.01 -0.62
N ALA A 133 0.13 -20.07 0.13
CA ALA A 133 1.31 -20.33 0.97
C ALA A 133 0.99 -21.35 2.08
N GLU A 134 -0.17 -21.25 2.71
CA GLU A 134 -0.65 -22.22 3.70
C GLU A 134 -0.83 -23.60 3.08
N GLN A 135 -1.47 -23.69 1.91
CA GLN A 135 -1.62 -24.96 1.21
C GLN A 135 -0.27 -25.59 0.83
N ALA A 136 0.68 -24.79 0.37
CA ALA A 136 2.02 -25.27 0.04
C ALA A 136 2.77 -25.79 1.28
N ARG A 137 2.68 -25.07 2.39
CA ARG A 137 3.22 -25.50 3.70
C ARG A 137 2.60 -26.83 4.12
N ASP A 138 1.27 -26.92 4.13
CA ASP A 138 0.57 -28.11 4.64
C ASP A 138 0.86 -29.34 3.77
N ASN A 139 0.94 -29.16 2.45
CA ASN A 139 1.39 -30.23 1.55
C ASN A 139 2.84 -30.66 1.85
N GLY A 140 3.75 -29.71 2.05
CA GLY A 140 5.14 -30.00 2.39
C GLY A 140 5.28 -30.76 3.71
N VAL A 141 4.55 -30.34 4.75
CA VAL A 141 4.50 -31.03 6.05
C VAL A 141 3.97 -32.45 5.87
N ALA A 142 2.86 -32.63 5.16
CA ALA A 142 2.29 -33.95 4.91
C ALA A 142 3.25 -34.88 4.14
N GLU A 143 4.02 -34.35 3.19
CA GLU A 143 5.04 -35.14 2.49
C GLU A 143 6.17 -35.60 3.40
N GLU A 144 6.67 -34.73 4.28
CA GLU A 144 7.71 -35.08 5.24
C GLU A 144 7.20 -36.05 6.31
N ASP A 145 5.98 -35.86 6.82
CA ASP A 145 5.33 -36.80 7.75
C ASP A 145 5.26 -38.20 7.12
N ASN A 146 4.83 -38.29 5.86
CA ASN A 146 4.81 -39.55 5.12
C ASN A 146 6.20 -40.18 4.94
N ARG A 147 7.27 -39.36 4.82
CA ARG A 147 8.66 -39.87 4.74
C ARG A 147 9.14 -40.40 6.10
N ILE A 148 8.82 -39.68 7.18
CA ILE A 148 9.13 -40.08 8.55
C ILE A 148 8.41 -41.40 8.88
N GLU A 149 7.13 -41.54 8.55
CA GLU A 149 6.37 -42.77 8.76
C GLU A 149 6.98 -43.97 8.02
N ARG A 150 7.38 -43.76 6.77
CA ARG A 150 8.09 -44.79 5.99
C ARG A 150 9.43 -45.16 6.61
N ALA A 151 10.22 -44.17 7.05
CA ALA A 151 11.50 -44.41 7.72
C ALA A 151 11.31 -45.17 9.05
N ASN A 152 10.31 -44.79 9.85
CA ASN A 152 9.96 -45.46 11.11
C ASN A 152 9.57 -46.92 10.89
N THR A 153 8.77 -47.20 9.84
CA THR A 153 8.43 -48.57 9.46
C THR A 153 9.68 -49.36 9.07
N GLY A 154 10.57 -48.78 8.26
CA GLY A 154 11.85 -49.40 7.90
C GLY A 154 12.75 -49.68 9.11
N LEU A 155 12.83 -48.75 10.06
CA LEU A 155 13.56 -48.95 11.32
C LEU A 155 12.96 -50.09 12.16
N ALA A 156 11.63 -50.19 12.23
CA ALA A 156 10.95 -51.29 12.91
C ALA A 156 11.27 -52.65 12.28
N ASP A 157 11.31 -52.73 10.94
CA ASP A 157 11.70 -53.94 10.22
C ASP A 157 13.15 -54.33 10.49
N ILE A 158 14.08 -53.37 10.48
CA ILE A 158 15.49 -53.61 10.85
C ILE A 158 15.59 -54.14 12.28
N LYS A 159 14.89 -53.53 13.24
CA LYS A 159 14.85 -53.99 14.64
C LYS A 159 14.33 -55.43 14.74
N ARG A 160 13.29 -55.78 13.97
CA ARG A 160 12.75 -57.14 13.88
C ARG A 160 13.78 -58.14 13.36
N VAL A 161 14.49 -57.82 12.26
CA VAL A 161 15.53 -58.69 11.68
C VAL A 161 16.70 -58.87 12.63
N ARG A 162 17.19 -57.78 13.25
CA ARG A 162 18.30 -57.85 14.22
C ARG A 162 17.96 -58.75 15.40
N ARG A 163 16.75 -58.63 15.93
CA ARG A 163 16.25 -59.49 17.01
C ARG A 163 16.15 -60.95 16.58
N PHE A 164 15.78 -61.24 15.33
CA PHE A 164 15.70 -62.61 14.83
C PHE A 164 17.07 -63.31 14.78
N PHE A 165 18.13 -62.57 14.45
CA PHE A 165 19.51 -63.09 14.36
C PHE A 165 20.35 -62.85 15.64
N ASP A 166 19.75 -62.36 16.73
CA ASP A 166 20.44 -61.97 17.97
C ASP A 166 21.65 -61.05 17.74
N PHE A 167 21.56 -60.14 16.77
CA PHE A 167 22.60 -59.12 16.60
C PHE A 167 22.58 -58.16 17.80
N PRO A 168 23.74 -57.80 18.37
CA PRO A 168 23.80 -56.88 19.50
C PRO A 168 23.17 -55.55 19.09
N VAL A 169 22.27 -55.03 19.93
CA VAL A 169 21.75 -53.67 19.80
C VAL A 169 22.92 -52.78 20.15
N GLY A 170 23.46 -52.05 19.16
CA GLY A 170 24.42 -50.99 19.47
C GLY A 170 23.66 -49.96 20.27
N ASP A 171 24.19 -49.56 21.43
CA ASP A 171 23.58 -48.59 22.34
C ASP A 171 22.93 -47.49 21.50
N ASP A 172 21.60 -47.45 21.57
CA ASP A 172 20.81 -46.45 20.87
C ASP A 172 21.43 -45.11 21.22
N VAL A 173 21.95 -44.40 20.22
CA VAL A 173 22.22 -42.98 20.37
C VAL A 173 20.85 -42.43 20.71
N GLU A 174 20.62 -42.16 21.99
CA GLU A 174 19.42 -41.52 22.47
C GLU A 174 19.18 -40.36 21.50
N GLU A 175 18.05 -40.44 20.82
CA GLU A 175 17.48 -39.31 20.14
C GLU A 175 17.15 -38.32 21.24
N THR A 176 18.16 -37.57 21.69
CA THR A 176 18.02 -36.47 22.63
C THR A 176 17.28 -35.37 21.88
N THR A 177 15.98 -35.57 21.70
CA THR A 177 14.98 -34.51 21.58
C THR A 177 14.84 -33.84 22.95
N GLU A 178 15.95 -33.40 23.54
CA GLU A 178 15.90 -32.30 24.47
C GLU A 178 15.60 -31.05 23.64
N VAL A 179 14.33 -30.87 23.27
CA VAL A 179 13.80 -29.53 23.04
C VAL A 179 13.84 -28.86 24.40
N LYS A 180 15.01 -28.26 24.70
CA LYS A 180 15.19 -27.40 25.85
C LYS A 180 14.06 -26.36 25.78
N PRO A 181 13.21 -26.23 26.81
CA PRO A 181 12.18 -25.20 26.77
C PRO A 181 12.89 -23.87 26.63
N ILE A 182 12.65 -23.17 25.52
CA ILE A 182 13.05 -21.78 25.36
C ILE A 182 12.32 -21.05 26.49
N ARG A 183 13.06 -20.76 27.56
CA ARG A 183 12.59 -19.84 28.60
C ARG A 183 12.20 -18.54 27.89
N PRO A 184 11.10 -17.88 28.26
CA PRO A 184 10.86 -16.52 27.77
C PRO A 184 12.05 -15.68 28.23
N VAL A 185 12.89 -15.30 27.26
CA VAL A 185 13.95 -14.32 27.47
C VAL A 185 13.21 -13.01 27.71
N ASN A 186 13.37 -12.48 28.92
CA ASN A 186 12.90 -11.16 29.29
C ASN A 186 13.32 -10.11 28.24
N ASP A 187 12.48 -9.10 28.05
CA ASP A 187 12.69 -7.91 27.21
C ASP A 187 13.97 -7.14 27.58
N ASP A 188 15.13 -7.65 27.17
CA ASP A 188 16.38 -6.89 27.17
C ASP A 188 16.90 -6.83 25.74
N THR A 189 16.81 -5.63 25.17
CA THR A 189 17.25 -5.28 23.82
C THR A 189 18.73 -5.61 23.64
N GLN A 190 19.05 -6.73 22.96
CA GLN A 190 20.42 -7.05 22.57
C GLN A 190 20.74 -6.41 21.23
N VAL A 191 21.52 -5.33 21.26
CA VAL A 191 22.11 -4.69 20.09
C VAL A 191 23.28 -5.55 19.62
N PHE A 192 23.15 -6.21 18.46
CA PHE A 192 24.28 -6.87 17.83
C PHE A 192 25.17 -5.84 17.14
N GLU A 193 26.42 -5.71 17.61
CA GLU A 193 27.45 -4.96 16.90
C GLU A 193 27.82 -5.70 15.59
N PRO A 194 28.08 -4.97 14.49
CA PRO A 194 28.42 -5.59 13.22
C PRO A 194 29.83 -6.20 13.26
N PHE A 195 29.91 -7.51 13.07
CA PHE A 195 31.17 -8.19 12.81
C PHE A 195 31.80 -7.63 11.53
N ARG A 196 32.98 -7.03 11.68
CA ARG A 196 33.91 -6.81 10.58
C ARG A 196 34.75 -8.07 10.36
N ASP A 197 35.20 -8.20 9.12
CA ASP A 197 36.24 -9.08 8.59
C ASP A 197 35.78 -10.42 7.95
N ASP A 198 35.73 -10.36 6.62
CA ASP A 198 36.47 -11.21 5.69
C ASP A 198 36.41 -12.73 5.86
N VAL A 199 35.60 -13.39 5.02
CA VAL A 199 35.97 -14.64 4.32
C VAL A 199 35.04 -14.87 3.13
N ASP A 200 35.45 -14.35 1.98
CA ASP A 200 34.92 -14.73 0.68
C ASP A 200 35.68 -15.98 0.20
N GLN A 201 35.09 -17.17 0.35
CA GLN A 201 35.59 -18.39 -0.29
C GLN A 201 34.57 -19.54 -0.26
N THR A 202 33.69 -19.60 -1.26
CA THR A 202 33.18 -20.88 -1.75
C THR A 202 33.11 -20.89 -3.28
N GLN A 203 34.00 -21.69 -3.88
CA GLN A 203 34.04 -21.97 -5.32
C GLN A 203 32.96 -23.01 -5.67
N VAL A 204 32.08 -22.70 -6.61
CA VAL A 204 31.10 -23.66 -7.15
C VAL A 204 31.71 -24.39 -8.35
N LEU A 205 31.96 -25.70 -8.22
CA LEU A 205 32.35 -26.58 -9.32
C LEU A 205 31.26 -26.60 -10.41
N ARG A 206 31.56 -26.09 -11.61
CA ARG A 206 30.75 -26.34 -12.82
C ARG A 206 31.16 -27.65 -13.48
N ARG A 207 30.17 -28.51 -13.75
CA ARG A 207 30.27 -29.70 -14.60
C ARG A 207 30.03 -29.29 -16.07
N PRO A 208 30.82 -29.72 -17.07
CA PRO A 208 30.66 -29.29 -18.46
C PRO A 208 29.94 -30.32 -19.36
N GLY A 209 29.34 -29.81 -20.44
CA GLY A 209 28.83 -30.55 -21.62
C GLY A 209 27.30 -30.39 -21.79
N SER A 210 26.72 -30.13 -22.96
CA SER A 210 27.16 -30.12 -24.38
C SER A 210 26.01 -29.45 -25.17
N LEU A 211 26.24 -28.38 -25.96
CA LEU A 211 26.50 -28.33 -27.42
C LEU A 211 25.35 -28.77 -28.36
N SER A 212 25.15 -27.94 -29.39
CA SER A 212 24.24 -27.97 -30.57
C SER A 212 22.77 -27.62 -30.31
N ASP A 213 22.08 -26.81 -31.10
CA ASP A 213 22.23 -26.44 -32.52
C ASP A 213 21.73 -24.99 -32.72
N SER A 214 22.53 -24.10 -33.33
CA SER A 214 22.35 -23.62 -34.72
C SER A 214 20.98 -23.02 -35.01
N ASP A 215 20.93 -21.69 -35.10
CA ASP A 215 20.18 -21.04 -36.18
C ASP A 215 20.88 -19.74 -36.57
N ASP A 216 21.48 -19.83 -37.75
CA ASP A 216 22.01 -18.78 -38.59
C ASP A 216 20.83 -18.04 -39.24
N ALA A 217 20.63 -16.78 -38.86
CA ALA A 217 19.77 -15.87 -39.61
C ALA A 217 20.25 -14.43 -39.44
N GLY A 218 21.14 -14.02 -40.35
CA GLY A 218 21.15 -12.66 -40.88
C GLY A 218 22.34 -11.80 -40.44
N GLN A 219 23.21 -11.49 -41.40
CA GLN A 219 23.26 -10.16 -42.04
C GLN A 219 24.54 -10.01 -42.86
N ARG A 220 24.43 -10.02 -44.19
CA ARG A 220 24.77 -8.90 -45.09
C ARG A 220 24.67 -9.30 -46.56
#